data_AF-A0A4Y9XZL5-F1
#
_entry.id   AF-A0A4Y9XZL5-F1
#
_cell.length_a   1.000
_cell.length_b   1.000
_cell.length_c   1.000
_cell.angle_alpha   90.00
_cell.angle_beta   90.00
_cell.angle_gamma   90.00
#
_symmetry.space_group_name_H-M   'P 1'
#
loop_
_entity.id
_entity.type
_entity.pdbx_description
1 polymer ?
#
loop_
_entity_poly.entity_id
_entity_poly.type
_entity_poly.pdbx_seq_one_letter_code
_entity_poly.pdbx_strand_id
1 'polypeptide(L)'
;MPHTIHVLSVLLSQLIAFTRSHNPPLPNVVGIELLNEPQPGPQNASLERWYLDAFRALRSIDSSIPLCIGDAWMTDQYVEFLSKSGVPFVVLDHHLYRCFTEQDISTPVSQHARALSDPNEWAPQMFARVSQKLEGAGCAMIVGEWSCGLNPGSLQGIGDEDHARREYVDAQLQLYDRFCAGWFFWTYKKQYGDKGWSLRDAVAANVFPSSVGLRTNRPVVDDPERTARRDQARDVALGEHSSFWSQFPGNYEHWRFADGFTEGWEDAWQFFFISSHTQRAGFISELGFKGPWAKRRSQEYISKKGSGNVWEYEHGFSQGVSSAREDFVRTYC
;
A
#
# COMPACT_ATOMS: atom_id res chain seq x y z
N MET A 1 24.61 -11.64 14.52
CA MET A 1 23.57 -11.66 13.46
C MET A 1 24.07 -11.89 12.00
N PRO A 2 25.34 -12.23 11.68
CA PRO A 2 25.70 -12.59 10.29
C PRO A 2 24.95 -13.81 9.73
N HIS A 3 24.60 -14.78 10.59
CA HIS A 3 23.94 -16.01 10.16
C HIS A 3 22.55 -15.78 9.56
N THR A 4 21.71 -14.92 10.16
CA THR A 4 20.36 -14.65 9.65
C THR A 4 20.40 -13.92 8.32
N ILE A 5 21.32 -12.96 8.15
CA ILE A 5 21.53 -12.27 6.87
C ILE A 5 22.01 -13.27 5.81
N HIS A 6 22.91 -14.18 6.16
CA HIS A 6 23.35 -15.24 5.23
C HIS A 6 22.18 -16.13 4.77
N VAL A 7 21.28 -16.52 5.69
CA VAL A 7 20.07 -17.30 5.34
C VAL A 7 19.19 -16.53 4.36
N LEU A 8 18.92 -15.24 4.62
CA LEU A 8 18.14 -14.39 3.72
C LEU A 8 18.82 -14.23 2.34
N SER A 9 20.14 -14.06 2.31
CA SER A 9 20.91 -13.97 1.07
C SER A 9 20.83 -15.26 0.24
N VAL A 10 20.94 -16.42 0.90
CA VAL A 10 20.79 -17.73 0.24
C VAL A 10 19.36 -17.88 -0.28
N LEU A 11 18.34 -17.59 0.53
CA LEU A 11 16.93 -17.66 0.14
C LEU A 11 16.65 -16.82 -1.11
N LEU A 12 17.02 -15.53 -1.08
CA LEU A 12 16.82 -14.62 -2.21
C LEU A 12 17.54 -15.11 -3.47
N SER A 13 18.80 -15.54 -3.34
CA SER A 13 19.57 -16.06 -4.47
C SER A 13 18.92 -17.30 -5.09
N GLN A 14 18.44 -18.24 -4.27
CA GLN A 14 17.78 -19.45 -4.76
C GLN A 14 16.41 -19.15 -5.38
N LEU A 15 15.62 -18.25 -4.78
CA LEU A 15 14.35 -17.81 -5.37
C LEU A 15 14.55 -17.17 -6.74
N ILE A 16 15.53 -16.27 -6.88
CA ILE A 16 15.86 -15.62 -8.15
C ILE A 16 16.32 -16.65 -9.18
N ALA A 17 17.21 -17.57 -8.79
CA ALA A 17 17.68 -18.61 -9.69
C ALA A 17 16.51 -19.49 -10.17
N PHE A 18 15.59 -19.85 -9.28
CA PHE A 18 14.41 -20.65 -9.59
C PHE A 18 13.41 -19.90 -10.48
N THR A 19 13.09 -18.65 -10.18
CA THR A 19 12.15 -17.88 -11.01
C THR A 19 12.70 -17.64 -12.41
N ARG A 20 14.01 -17.40 -12.54
CA ARG A 20 14.69 -17.17 -13.83
C ARG A 20 15.00 -18.46 -14.61
N SER A 21 14.94 -19.63 -13.99
CA SER A 21 15.15 -20.91 -14.70
C SER A 21 13.97 -21.31 -15.59
N HIS A 22 12.82 -20.65 -15.43
CA HIS A 22 11.63 -20.85 -16.25
C HIS A 22 11.66 -19.94 -17.49
N ASN A 23 10.94 -20.35 -18.54
CA ASN A 23 10.77 -19.54 -19.76
C ASN A 23 9.28 -19.43 -20.13
N PRO A 24 8.65 -18.25 -19.98
CA PRO A 24 9.24 -17.01 -19.44
C PRO A 24 9.56 -17.13 -17.93
N PRO A 25 10.42 -16.24 -17.39
CA PRO A 25 10.68 -16.19 -15.94
C PRO A 25 9.39 -16.03 -15.14
N LEU A 26 9.32 -16.68 -13.97
CA LEU A 26 8.14 -16.61 -13.09
C LEU A 26 8.06 -15.24 -12.39
N PRO A 27 7.00 -14.45 -12.57
CA PRO A 27 6.84 -13.14 -11.95
C PRO A 27 6.26 -13.20 -10.53
N ASN A 28 6.10 -14.39 -9.94
CA ASN A 28 5.26 -14.61 -8.76
C ASN A 28 5.90 -14.23 -7.42
N VAL A 29 7.22 -14.03 -7.37
CA VAL A 29 7.90 -13.57 -6.14
C VAL A 29 7.95 -12.05 -6.16
N VAL A 30 7.08 -11.43 -5.36
CA VAL A 30 6.84 -9.97 -5.37
C VAL A 30 7.43 -9.24 -4.16
N GLY A 31 8.15 -9.95 -3.29
CA GLY A 31 8.81 -9.37 -2.13
C GLY A 31 9.37 -10.46 -1.20
N ILE A 32 10.21 -10.05 -0.26
CA ILE A 32 10.68 -10.90 0.84
C ILE A 32 10.55 -10.11 2.14
N GLU A 33 9.86 -10.68 3.12
CA GLU A 33 9.86 -10.16 4.47
C GLU A 33 11.08 -10.67 5.24
N LEU A 34 11.79 -9.76 5.90
CA LEU A 34 13.07 -10.07 6.52
C LEU A 34 12.90 -10.78 7.87
N LEU A 35 11.91 -10.37 8.65
CA LEU A 35 11.63 -10.89 9.98
C LEU A 35 10.21 -10.53 10.39
N ASN A 36 9.40 -11.55 10.67
CA ASN A 36 8.02 -11.41 11.17
C ASN A 36 8.01 -11.03 12.66
N GLU A 37 7.12 -10.09 13.03
CA GLU A 37 6.80 -9.66 14.40
C GLU A 37 8.00 -9.62 15.38
N PRO A 38 9.08 -8.88 15.06
CA PRO A 38 10.14 -8.68 16.03
C PRO A 38 9.59 -8.03 17.31
N GLN A 39 10.06 -8.49 18.47
CA GLN A 39 9.57 -7.95 19.73
C GLN A 39 10.00 -6.49 19.96
N PRO A 40 9.10 -5.64 20.47
CA PRO A 40 9.44 -4.27 20.82
C PRO A 40 10.34 -4.23 22.05
N GLY A 41 11.21 -3.22 22.14
CA GLY A 41 11.89 -2.89 23.40
C GLY A 41 13.32 -2.40 23.23
N PRO A 42 14.23 -2.71 24.19
CA PRO A 42 15.54 -2.07 24.26
C PRO A 42 16.46 -2.42 23.07
N GLN A 43 16.08 -3.38 22.24
CA GLN A 43 16.86 -3.83 21.09
C GLN A 43 16.52 -3.11 19.78
N ASN A 44 15.64 -2.10 19.78
CA ASN A 44 15.25 -1.37 18.56
C ASN A 44 16.45 -0.86 17.76
N ALA A 45 17.45 -0.25 18.41
CA ALA A 45 18.64 0.23 17.72
C ALA A 45 19.45 -0.91 17.07
N SER A 46 19.50 -2.08 17.70
CA SER A 46 20.14 -3.28 17.16
C SER A 46 19.35 -3.84 15.96
N LEU A 47 18.03 -3.78 16.02
CA LEU A 47 17.13 -4.23 14.95
C LEU A 47 17.19 -3.30 13.74
N GLU A 48 17.12 -1.98 13.93
CA GLU A 48 17.31 -0.99 12.87
C GLU A 48 18.69 -1.16 12.18
N ARG A 49 19.75 -1.36 12.97
CA ARG A 49 21.09 -1.66 12.43
C ARG A 49 21.10 -2.96 11.62
N TRP A 50 20.45 -4.01 12.13
CA TRP A 50 20.33 -5.28 11.42
C TRP A 50 19.56 -5.15 10.11
N TYR A 51 18.46 -4.37 10.08
CA TYR A 51 17.73 -4.07 8.85
C TYR A 51 18.63 -3.36 7.84
N LEU A 52 19.41 -2.35 8.25
CA LEU A 52 20.36 -1.68 7.34
C LEU A 52 21.43 -2.63 6.79
N ASP A 53 21.96 -3.54 7.62
CA ASP A 53 22.91 -4.56 7.18
C ASP A 53 22.26 -5.55 6.19
N ALA A 54 21.03 -5.98 6.47
CA ALA A 54 20.26 -6.88 5.61
C ALA A 54 19.89 -6.22 4.28
N PHE A 55 19.44 -4.96 4.29
CA PHE A 55 19.17 -4.18 3.08
C PHE A 55 20.41 -4.11 2.18
N ARG A 56 21.58 -3.77 2.74
CA ARG A 56 22.83 -3.72 1.99
C ARG A 56 23.19 -5.06 1.36
N ALA A 57 23.08 -6.15 2.12
CA ALA A 57 23.38 -7.49 1.64
C ALA A 57 22.42 -7.94 0.52
N LEU A 58 21.11 -7.79 0.73
CA LEU A 58 20.10 -8.26 -0.24
C LEU A 58 20.05 -7.39 -1.49
N ARG A 59 20.24 -6.07 -1.37
CA ARG A 59 20.32 -5.15 -2.53
C ARG A 59 21.51 -5.44 -3.45
N SER A 60 22.59 -6.04 -2.92
CA SER A 60 23.72 -6.51 -3.75
C SER A 60 23.40 -7.75 -4.58
N ILE A 61 22.36 -8.50 -4.20
CA ILE A 61 21.87 -9.69 -4.92
C ILE A 61 20.77 -9.27 -5.91
N ASP A 62 19.81 -8.48 -5.45
CA ASP A 62 18.74 -7.92 -6.26
C ASP A 62 18.37 -6.50 -5.80
N SER A 63 18.63 -5.55 -6.68
CA SER A 63 18.38 -4.13 -6.43
C SER A 63 16.90 -3.72 -6.56
N SER A 64 16.04 -4.62 -7.05
CA SER A 64 14.67 -4.31 -7.46
C SER A 64 13.58 -4.97 -6.61
N ILE A 65 13.85 -6.10 -5.97
CA ILE A 65 12.83 -6.83 -5.20
C ILE A 65 12.34 -6.03 -3.98
N PRO A 66 11.04 -5.95 -3.69
CA PRO A 66 10.57 -5.31 -2.46
C PRO A 66 11.10 -6.03 -1.22
N LEU A 67 11.63 -5.28 -0.26
CA LEU A 67 12.06 -5.83 1.04
C LEU A 67 11.04 -5.40 2.09
N CYS A 68 10.35 -6.35 2.71
CA CYS A 68 9.34 -6.08 3.73
C CYS A 68 9.94 -6.19 5.14
N ILE A 69 9.55 -5.30 6.05
CA ILE A 69 9.94 -5.35 7.45
C ILE A 69 8.71 -5.16 8.36
N GLY A 70 8.58 -6.00 9.39
CA GLY A 70 7.61 -5.74 10.46
C GLY A 70 7.95 -4.47 11.24
N ASP A 71 6.94 -3.72 11.66
CA ASP A 71 7.08 -2.45 12.37
C ASP A 71 7.37 -2.58 13.88
N ALA A 72 7.54 -3.81 14.37
CA ALA A 72 7.75 -4.14 15.78
C ALA A 72 6.72 -3.47 16.73
N TRP A 73 5.47 -3.26 16.28
CA TRP A 73 4.42 -2.57 17.03
C TRP A 73 4.72 -1.07 17.32
N MET A 74 5.65 -0.47 16.56
CA MET A 74 6.11 0.91 16.72
C MET A 74 6.12 1.64 15.36
N THR A 75 4.97 1.64 14.68
CA THR A 75 4.79 2.13 13.30
C THR A 75 5.43 3.50 13.06
N ASP A 76 5.14 4.52 13.86
CA ASP A 76 5.70 5.87 13.69
C ASP A 76 7.25 5.89 13.79
N GLN A 77 7.83 5.06 14.66
CA GLN A 77 9.29 4.96 14.80
C GLN A 77 9.91 4.33 13.54
N TYR A 78 9.35 3.24 13.03
CA TYR A 78 9.89 2.57 11.86
C TYR A 78 9.69 3.38 10.57
N VAL A 79 8.63 4.17 10.49
CA VAL A 79 8.43 5.14 9.41
C VAL A 79 9.49 6.25 9.47
N GLU A 80 9.81 6.76 10.67
CA GLU A 80 10.91 7.72 10.86
C GLU A 80 12.25 7.11 10.44
N PHE A 81 12.55 5.89 10.90
CA PHE A 81 13.74 5.14 10.52
C PHE A 81 13.85 4.98 8.99
N LEU A 82 12.79 4.49 8.33
CA LEU A 82 12.79 4.29 6.88
C LEU A 82 12.96 5.61 6.12
N SER A 83 12.30 6.68 6.56
CA SER A 83 12.42 8.01 5.94
C SER A 83 13.84 8.57 5.98
N LYS A 84 14.65 8.16 6.96
CA LYS A 84 16.06 8.55 7.11
C LYS A 84 17.05 7.55 6.50
N SER A 85 16.61 6.34 6.20
CA SER A 85 17.49 5.25 5.74
C SER A 85 18.08 5.48 4.35
N GLY A 86 17.37 6.23 3.49
CA GLY A 86 17.71 6.41 2.07
C GLY A 86 17.59 5.12 1.24
N VAL A 87 16.98 4.07 1.78
CA VAL A 87 16.81 2.79 1.08
C VAL A 87 15.49 2.79 0.33
N PRO A 88 15.50 2.71 -1.02
CA PRO A 88 14.27 2.68 -1.79
C PRO A 88 13.61 1.29 -1.76
N PHE A 89 12.31 1.30 -2.00
CA PHE A 89 11.48 0.12 -2.17
C PHE A 89 11.49 -0.85 -0.98
N VAL A 90 11.49 -0.28 0.22
CA VAL A 90 11.17 -1.01 1.46
C VAL A 90 9.68 -0.89 1.72
N VAL A 91 9.08 -1.99 2.15
CA VAL A 91 7.66 -2.06 2.51
C VAL A 91 7.57 -2.27 4.02
N LEU A 92 6.90 -1.35 4.71
CA LEU A 92 6.56 -1.54 6.10
C LEU A 92 5.36 -2.48 6.20
N ASP A 93 5.51 -3.56 6.96
CA ASP A 93 4.45 -4.49 7.28
C ASP A 93 3.85 -4.14 8.64
N HIS A 94 2.58 -3.76 8.63
CA HIS A 94 1.80 -3.41 9.82
C HIS A 94 0.76 -4.50 10.11
N HIS A 95 0.72 -4.99 11.34
CA HIS A 95 -0.28 -5.96 11.78
C HIS A 95 -1.36 -5.25 12.60
N LEU A 96 -2.63 -5.38 12.19
CA LEU A 96 -3.74 -4.69 12.84
C LEU A 96 -4.79 -5.67 13.39
N TYR A 97 -4.84 -5.75 14.71
CA TYR A 97 -5.81 -6.54 15.46
C TYR A 97 -6.55 -5.69 16.52
N ARG A 98 -7.78 -6.12 16.84
CA ARG A 98 -8.67 -5.50 17.85
C ARG A 98 -9.24 -6.56 18.80
N CYS A 99 -8.38 -7.42 19.33
CA CYS A 99 -8.81 -8.53 20.19
C CYS A 99 -7.81 -8.97 21.27
N PHE A 100 -6.64 -8.31 21.39
CA PHE A 100 -5.53 -8.81 22.21
C PHE A 100 -5.21 -7.95 23.43
N THR A 101 -5.75 -6.73 23.53
CA THR A 101 -5.53 -5.84 24.68
C THR A 101 -6.73 -5.83 25.63
N GLU A 102 -6.53 -5.43 26.89
CA GLU A 102 -7.63 -5.25 27.84
C GLU A 102 -8.68 -4.24 27.33
N GLN A 103 -8.23 -3.21 26.61
CA GLN A 103 -9.11 -2.25 25.96
C GLN A 103 -9.96 -2.91 24.87
N ASP A 104 -9.37 -3.76 24.04
CA ASP A 104 -10.11 -4.48 22.99
C ASP A 104 -11.24 -5.35 23.57
N ILE A 105 -10.99 -6.00 24.72
CA ILE A 105 -11.97 -6.88 25.38
C ILE A 105 -13.27 -6.14 25.73
N SER A 106 -13.15 -4.87 26.11
CA SER A 106 -14.28 -4.06 26.60
C SER A 106 -14.87 -3.13 25.55
N THR A 107 -14.27 -3.04 24.36
CA THR A 107 -14.71 -2.14 23.30
C THR A 107 -15.78 -2.82 22.43
N PRO A 108 -16.99 -2.26 22.30
CA PRO A 108 -18.01 -2.78 21.41
C PRO A 108 -17.57 -2.75 19.95
N VAL A 109 -18.01 -3.74 19.15
CA VAL A 109 -17.69 -3.84 17.71
C VAL A 109 -18.01 -2.57 16.91
N SER A 110 -19.10 -1.88 17.23
CA SER A 110 -19.45 -0.61 16.57
C SER A 110 -18.44 0.51 16.84
N GLN A 111 -17.82 0.51 18.02
CA GLN A 111 -16.75 1.46 18.34
C GLN A 111 -15.45 1.08 17.64
N HIS A 112 -15.14 -0.21 17.50
CA HIS A 112 -14.01 -0.65 16.67
C HIS A 112 -14.17 -0.23 15.21
N ALA A 113 -15.35 -0.43 14.62
CA ALA A 113 -15.64 0.01 13.25
C ALA A 113 -15.49 1.55 13.12
N ARG A 114 -16.10 2.32 14.05
CA ARG A 114 -15.98 3.78 14.08
C ARG A 114 -14.53 4.25 14.19
N ALA A 115 -13.73 3.64 15.06
CA ALA A 115 -12.33 3.99 15.27
C ALA A 115 -11.46 3.81 14.00
N LEU A 116 -11.92 3.01 13.05
CA LEU A 116 -11.27 2.79 11.76
C LEU A 116 -11.83 3.66 10.63
N SER A 117 -13.07 4.14 10.74
CA SER A 117 -13.75 4.90 9.68
C SER A 117 -13.81 6.42 9.90
N ASP A 118 -13.86 6.88 11.16
CA ASP A 118 -13.97 8.30 11.49
C ASP A 118 -12.61 9.00 11.29
N PRO A 119 -12.48 9.97 10.37
CA PRO A 119 -11.20 10.61 10.05
C PRO A 119 -10.59 11.38 11.24
N ASN A 120 -11.35 11.61 12.31
CA ASN A 120 -10.87 12.26 13.53
C ASN A 120 -10.29 11.27 14.56
N GLU A 121 -10.43 9.95 14.33
CA GLU A 121 -9.90 8.91 15.20
C GLU A 121 -8.43 8.61 14.89
N TRP A 122 -7.75 7.98 15.85
CA TRP A 122 -6.31 7.75 15.79
C TRP A 122 -5.88 6.93 14.57
N ALA A 123 -6.59 5.86 14.20
CA ALA A 123 -6.15 4.95 13.16
C ALA A 123 -6.14 5.62 11.76
N PRO A 124 -7.22 6.27 11.28
CA PRO A 124 -7.18 7.04 10.04
C PRO A 124 -6.08 8.12 10.00
N GLN A 125 -5.88 8.85 11.10
CA GLN A 125 -4.82 9.87 11.18
C GLN A 125 -3.41 9.28 11.13
N MET A 126 -3.20 8.14 11.80
CA MET A 126 -1.94 7.41 11.76
C MET A 126 -1.66 6.90 10.35
N PHE A 127 -2.61 6.19 9.73
CA PHE A 127 -2.45 5.64 8.38
C PHE A 127 -2.18 6.75 7.34
N ALA A 128 -2.89 7.88 7.42
CA ALA A 128 -2.66 9.02 6.53
C ALA A 128 -1.23 9.57 6.65
N ARG A 129 -0.77 9.87 7.87
CA ARG A 129 0.57 10.40 8.14
C ARG A 129 1.66 9.41 7.73
N VAL A 130 1.49 8.13 8.07
CA VAL A 130 2.45 7.06 7.79
C VAL A 130 2.57 6.84 6.28
N SER A 131 1.44 6.70 5.58
CA SER A 131 1.40 6.50 4.14
C SER A 131 2.10 7.65 3.40
N GLN A 132 1.75 8.90 3.71
CA GLN A 132 2.36 10.09 3.11
C GLN A 132 3.88 10.12 3.31
N LYS A 133 4.35 9.80 4.52
CA LYS A 133 5.77 9.85 4.85
C LYS A 133 6.58 8.74 4.19
N LEU A 134 6.03 7.52 4.13
CA LEU A 134 6.66 6.40 3.42
C LEU A 134 6.70 6.68 1.91
N GLU A 135 5.62 7.23 1.33
CA GLU A 135 5.57 7.59 -0.08
C GLU A 135 6.71 8.55 -0.46
N GLY A 136 6.88 9.62 0.32
CA GLY A 136 7.96 10.59 0.14
C GLY A 136 9.38 10.00 0.29
N ALA A 137 9.51 8.90 1.02
CA ALA A 137 10.76 8.15 1.17
C ALA A 137 11.00 7.08 0.09
N GLY A 138 10.09 6.91 -0.87
CA GLY A 138 10.16 5.82 -1.84
C GLY A 138 9.89 4.44 -1.21
N CYS A 139 9.12 4.43 -0.12
CA CYS A 139 8.68 3.25 0.62
C CYS A 139 7.14 3.14 0.56
N ALA A 140 6.60 2.04 1.03
CA ALA A 140 5.16 1.83 1.11
C ALA A 140 4.79 1.09 2.39
N MET A 141 3.49 1.04 2.70
CA MET A 141 2.95 0.21 3.78
C MET A 141 1.98 -0.82 3.22
N ILE A 142 1.98 -2.02 3.79
CA ILE A 142 0.91 -3.00 3.67
C ILE A 142 0.35 -3.30 5.06
N VAL A 143 -0.85 -3.88 5.10
CA VAL A 143 -1.32 -4.57 6.30
C VAL A 143 -1.14 -6.07 6.08
N GLY A 144 0.01 -6.63 6.48
CA GLY A 144 0.36 -8.04 6.24
C GLY A 144 -0.42 -9.02 7.10
N GLU A 145 -0.98 -8.56 8.20
CA GLU A 145 -1.90 -9.36 9.00
C GLU A 145 -3.05 -8.53 9.58
N TRP A 146 -4.27 -9.04 9.38
CA TRP A 146 -5.51 -8.57 9.99
C TRP A 146 -6.58 -9.65 9.85
N SER A 147 -7.70 -9.54 10.58
CA SER A 147 -8.76 -10.54 10.50
C SER A 147 -10.15 -9.96 10.83
N CYS A 148 -11.18 -10.82 10.78
CA CYS A 148 -12.50 -10.52 11.32
C CYS A 148 -12.58 -10.82 12.83
N GLY A 149 -11.44 -11.16 13.46
CA GLY A 149 -11.34 -11.58 14.85
C GLY A 149 -11.62 -10.43 15.80
N LEU A 150 -12.62 -10.62 16.66
CA LEU A 150 -12.99 -9.72 17.74
C LEU A 150 -13.02 -10.50 19.04
N ASN A 151 -12.86 -9.82 20.16
CA ASN A 151 -13.09 -10.44 21.45
C ASN A 151 -14.59 -10.78 21.61
N PRO A 152 -14.98 -11.90 22.26
CA PRO A 152 -16.38 -12.18 22.56
C PRO A 152 -17.08 -11.04 23.34
N GLY A 153 -16.36 -10.31 24.20
CA GLY A 153 -16.89 -9.15 24.90
C GLY A 153 -17.34 -8.02 23.96
N SER A 154 -16.64 -7.83 22.83
CA SER A 154 -16.99 -6.83 21.81
C SER A 154 -18.31 -7.11 21.10
N LEU A 155 -18.81 -8.34 21.18
CA LEU A 155 -20.05 -8.82 20.54
C LEU A 155 -21.20 -9.00 21.54
N GLN A 156 -20.98 -8.71 22.83
CA GLN A 156 -21.98 -8.91 23.86
C GLN A 156 -23.24 -8.06 23.61
N GLY A 157 -24.40 -8.71 23.63
CA GLY A 157 -25.69 -8.03 23.45
C GLY A 157 -26.03 -7.65 22.01
N ILE A 158 -25.20 -8.05 21.03
CA ILE A 158 -25.48 -7.87 19.61
C ILE A 158 -26.47 -8.97 19.14
N GLY A 159 -27.56 -8.55 18.50
CA GLY A 159 -28.55 -9.48 17.95
C GLY A 159 -28.11 -10.16 16.64
N ASP A 160 -27.41 -9.43 15.78
CA ASP A 160 -26.84 -9.92 14.51
C ASP A 160 -25.33 -9.69 14.49
N GLU A 161 -24.58 -10.67 15.01
CA GLU A 161 -23.12 -10.61 15.08
C GLU A 161 -22.47 -10.60 13.69
N ASP A 162 -23.07 -11.27 12.71
CA ASP A 162 -22.53 -11.35 11.35
C ASP A 162 -22.62 -9.98 10.66
N HIS A 163 -23.74 -9.26 10.84
CA HIS A 163 -23.86 -7.88 10.39
C HIS A 163 -22.83 -6.95 11.03
N ALA A 164 -22.71 -6.99 12.36
CA ALA A 164 -21.78 -6.11 13.08
C ALA A 164 -20.31 -6.39 12.70
N ARG A 165 -19.96 -7.66 12.48
CA ARG A 165 -18.64 -8.05 12.03
C ARG A 165 -18.39 -7.64 10.57
N ARG A 166 -19.42 -7.62 9.72
CA ARG A 166 -19.33 -7.07 8.35
C ARG A 166 -19.01 -5.58 8.36
N GLU A 167 -19.68 -4.79 9.20
CA GLU A 167 -19.38 -3.35 9.33
C GLU A 167 -17.94 -3.10 9.78
N TYR A 168 -17.42 -3.93 10.69
CA TYR A 168 -16.02 -3.89 11.10
C TYR A 168 -15.05 -4.24 9.96
N VAL A 169 -15.36 -5.25 9.15
CA VAL A 169 -14.57 -5.63 7.96
C VAL A 169 -14.60 -4.52 6.91
N ASP A 170 -15.75 -3.93 6.64
CA ASP A 170 -15.90 -2.85 5.67
C ASP A 170 -15.08 -1.61 6.08
N ALA A 171 -15.04 -1.28 7.38
CA ALA A 171 -14.21 -0.20 7.89
C ALA A 171 -12.71 -0.48 7.73
N GLN A 172 -12.26 -1.72 7.97
CA GLN A 172 -10.87 -2.14 7.73
C GLN A 172 -10.50 -2.03 6.24
N LEU A 173 -11.32 -2.60 5.35
CA LEU A 173 -11.07 -2.56 3.90
C LEU A 173 -10.99 -1.12 3.37
N GLN A 174 -11.92 -0.26 3.77
CA GLN A 174 -11.91 1.16 3.36
C GLN A 174 -10.65 1.89 3.83
N LEU A 175 -10.21 1.61 5.06
CA LEU A 175 -8.98 2.21 5.60
C LEU A 175 -7.74 1.76 4.81
N TYR A 176 -7.65 0.45 4.53
CA TYR A 176 -6.48 -0.12 3.85
C TYR A 176 -6.43 0.28 2.38
N ASP A 177 -7.55 0.23 1.66
CA ASP A 177 -7.62 0.63 0.25
C ASP A 177 -7.29 2.12 0.06
N ARG A 178 -7.51 2.95 1.09
CA ARG A 178 -7.17 4.37 1.05
C ARG A 178 -5.68 4.64 1.25
N PHE A 179 -4.99 3.91 2.13
CA PHE A 179 -3.66 4.31 2.62
C PHE A 179 -2.55 3.28 2.37
N CYS A 180 -2.88 2.03 2.06
CA CYS A 180 -1.92 0.95 1.92
C CYS A 180 -1.72 0.53 0.46
N ALA A 181 -0.59 -0.09 0.18
CA ALA A 181 -0.32 -0.71 -1.12
C ALA A 181 -1.03 -2.07 -1.28
N GLY A 182 -1.61 -2.60 -0.21
CA GLY A 182 -2.33 -3.86 -0.16
C GLY A 182 -2.48 -4.37 1.27
N TRP A 183 -3.13 -5.53 1.39
CA TRP A 183 -3.39 -6.17 2.66
C TRP A 183 -3.46 -7.69 2.50
N PHE A 184 -3.20 -8.43 3.59
CA PHE A 184 -3.19 -9.88 3.61
C PHE A 184 -3.98 -10.39 4.83
N PHE A 185 -5.06 -11.12 4.57
CA PHE A 185 -5.95 -11.61 5.64
C PHE A 185 -5.31 -12.78 6.39
N TRP A 186 -5.27 -12.69 7.71
CA TRP A 186 -4.85 -13.75 8.62
C TRP A 186 -6.07 -14.54 9.13
N THR A 187 -6.36 -15.74 8.64
CA THR A 187 -5.67 -16.55 7.62
C THR A 187 -6.65 -17.10 6.59
N TYR A 188 -6.16 -17.69 5.49
CA TYR A 188 -7.02 -18.22 4.43
C TYR A 188 -8.03 -19.26 4.95
N LYS A 189 -7.57 -20.21 5.79
CA LYS A 189 -8.43 -21.26 6.35
C LYS A 189 -7.95 -21.74 7.72
N LYS A 190 -8.91 -22.19 8.54
CA LYS A 190 -8.66 -22.99 9.76
C LYS A 190 -9.22 -24.41 9.62
N GLN A 191 -8.79 -25.29 10.52
CA GLN A 191 -9.28 -26.68 10.58
C GLN A 191 -10.77 -26.74 10.91
N TYR A 192 -11.23 -25.89 11.84
CA TYR A 192 -12.61 -25.76 12.27
C TYR A 192 -13.21 -24.45 11.75
N GLY A 193 -14.54 -24.39 11.65
CA GLY A 193 -15.25 -23.20 11.19
C GLY A 193 -15.01 -22.00 12.08
N ASP A 194 -14.50 -20.91 11.50
CA ASP A 194 -14.15 -19.70 12.24
C ASP A 194 -14.34 -18.44 11.39
N LYS A 195 -15.45 -17.73 11.58
CA LYS A 195 -15.75 -16.50 10.85
C LYS A 195 -14.83 -15.32 11.21
N GLY A 196 -13.98 -15.47 12.24
CA GLY A 196 -13.05 -14.44 12.72
C GLY A 196 -11.69 -14.55 12.05
N TRP A 197 -11.19 -15.78 11.94
CA TRP A 197 -9.80 -16.05 11.56
C TRP A 197 -9.65 -16.91 10.30
N SER A 198 -10.76 -17.32 9.67
CA SER A 198 -10.77 -18.09 8.41
C SER A 198 -11.45 -17.26 7.33
N LEU A 199 -10.68 -16.72 6.38
CA LEU A 199 -11.21 -15.94 5.26
C LEU A 199 -12.29 -16.72 4.51
N ARG A 200 -12.03 -18.01 4.27
CA ARG A 200 -12.98 -18.91 3.61
C ARG A 200 -14.33 -18.96 4.32
N ASP A 201 -14.34 -19.08 5.65
CA ASP A 201 -15.58 -19.21 6.41
C ASP A 201 -16.25 -17.84 6.61
N ALA A 202 -15.48 -16.76 6.73
CA ALA A 202 -15.99 -15.40 6.76
C ALA A 202 -16.69 -15.02 5.44
N VAL A 203 -16.13 -15.41 4.28
CA VAL A 203 -16.77 -15.24 2.98
C VAL A 203 -18.04 -16.10 2.87
N ALA A 204 -17.98 -17.37 3.28
CA ALA A 204 -19.14 -18.27 3.25
C ALA A 204 -20.30 -17.78 4.14
N ALA A 205 -19.99 -17.10 5.25
CA ALA A 205 -20.95 -16.48 6.15
C ALA A 205 -21.38 -15.06 5.74
N ASN A 206 -20.88 -14.54 4.61
CA ASN A 206 -21.09 -13.15 4.17
C ASN A 206 -20.65 -12.12 5.23
N VAL A 207 -19.67 -12.44 6.07
CA VAL A 207 -18.99 -11.48 6.97
C VAL A 207 -17.92 -10.73 6.21
N PHE A 208 -17.22 -11.41 5.31
CA PHE A 208 -16.25 -10.83 4.39
C PHE A 208 -16.84 -10.82 2.97
N PRO A 209 -16.67 -9.75 2.17
CA PRO A 209 -17.24 -9.68 0.82
C PRO A 209 -16.65 -10.75 -0.10
N SER A 210 -17.50 -11.37 -0.93
CA SER A 210 -17.06 -12.41 -1.89
C SER A 210 -16.15 -11.89 -3.01
N SER A 211 -16.05 -10.57 -3.17
CA SER A 211 -15.13 -9.90 -4.09
C SER A 211 -14.65 -8.58 -3.49
N VAL A 212 -13.38 -8.25 -3.70
CA VAL A 212 -12.73 -7.00 -3.30
C VAL A 212 -12.05 -6.34 -4.50
N GLY A 213 -11.73 -5.06 -4.38
CA GLY A 213 -11.04 -4.30 -5.41
C GLY A 213 -11.94 -3.80 -6.53
N LEU A 214 -11.32 -3.07 -7.46
CA LEU A 214 -12.02 -2.38 -8.53
C LEU A 214 -12.58 -3.36 -9.57
N ARG A 215 -13.86 -3.19 -9.92
CA ARG A 215 -14.55 -3.99 -10.93
C ARG A 215 -15.19 -3.09 -11.96
N THR A 216 -15.19 -3.54 -13.20
CA THR A 216 -15.83 -2.82 -14.30
C THR A 216 -17.24 -3.35 -14.57
N ASN A 217 -18.16 -2.45 -14.91
CA ASN A 217 -19.51 -2.78 -15.37
C ASN A 217 -19.64 -2.77 -16.91
N ARG A 218 -18.60 -2.32 -17.62
CA ARG A 218 -18.55 -2.24 -19.08
C ARG A 218 -17.12 -2.52 -19.60
N PRO A 219 -16.96 -2.87 -20.89
CA PRO A 219 -15.65 -3.12 -21.48
C PRO A 219 -14.75 -1.89 -21.40
N VAL A 220 -13.50 -2.09 -20.99
CA VAL A 220 -12.44 -1.08 -21.05
C VAL A 220 -11.91 -1.03 -22.48
N VAL A 221 -12.05 0.12 -23.15
CA VAL A 221 -11.63 0.34 -24.54
C VAL A 221 -10.61 1.46 -24.62
N ASP A 222 -9.93 1.55 -25.75
CA ASP A 222 -9.13 2.74 -26.06
C ASP A 222 -10.09 3.93 -26.33
N ASP A 223 -10.16 4.83 -25.37
CA ASP A 223 -11.08 5.97 -25.37
C ASP A 223 -10.35 7.23 -25.91
N PRO A 224 -10.73 7.76 -27.09
CA PRO A 224 -10.08 8.92 -27.66
C PRO A 224 -10.28 10.20 -26.85
N GLU A 225 -11.33 10.29 -26.02
CA GLU A 225 -11.60 11.46 -25.16
C GLU A 225 -10.76 11.44 -23.87
N ARG A 226 -10.16 10.29 -23.52
CA ARG A 226 -9.32 10.10 -22.33
C ARG A 226 -8.19 11.13 -22.24
N THR A 227 -7.54 11.42 -23.37
CA THR A 227 -6.45 12.40 -23.43
C THR A 227 -6.95 13.81 -23.11
N ALA A 228 -8.14 14.19 -23.60
CA ALA A 228 -8.73 15.48 -23.30
C ALA A 228 -9.11 15.59 -21.81
N ARG A 229 -9.69 14.53 -21.22
CA ARG A 229 -10.02 14.50 -19.78
C ARG A 229 -8.77 14.54 -18.89
N ARG A 230 -7.70 13.83 -19.27
CA ARG A 230 -6.40 13.93 -18.61
C ARG A 230 -5.87 15.35 -18.63
N ASP A 231 -5.81 15.97 -19.82
CA ASP A 231 -5.24 17.31 -19.97
C ASP A 231 -6.06 18.35 -19.22
N GLN A 232 -7.40 18.24 -19.22
CA GLN A 232 -8.27 19.07 -18.40
C GLN A 232 -7.98 18.91 -16.90
N ALA A 233 -7.91 17.67 -16.41
CA ALA A 233 -7.61 17.40 -14.99
C ALA A 233 -6.22 17.92 -14.60
N ARG A 234 -5.22 17.74 -15.48
CA ARG A 234 -3.86 18.27 -15.31
C ARG A 234 -3.86 19.77 -15.19
N ASP A 235 -4.54 20.48 -16.10
CA ASP A 235 -4.50 21.93 -16.17
C ASP A 235 -5.20 22.57 -14.96
N VAL A 236 -6.28 21.95 -14.46
CA VAL A 236 -6.93 22.31 -13.20
C VAL A 236 -5.97 22.12 -12.02
N ALA A 237 -5.40 20.91 -11.87
CA ALA A 237 -4.48 20.58 -10.78
C ALA A 237 -3.20 21.45 -10.79
N LEU A 238 -2.67 21.74 -11.99
CA LEU A 238 -1.52 22.63 -12.17
C LEU A 238 -1.86 24.06 -11.76
N GLY A 239 -3.05 24.55 -12.11
CA GLY A 239 -3.54 25.86 -11.71
C GLY A 239 -3.63 26.00 -10.20
N GLU A 240 -4.18 25.00 -9.52
CA GLU A 240 -4.27 24.94 -8.05
C GLU A 240 -2.88 24.88 -7.40
N HIS A 241 -2.02 23.98 -7.88
CA HIS A 241 -0.64 23.84 -7.42
C HIS A 241 0.13 25.17 -7.55
N SER A 242 0.11 25.76 -8.74
CA SER A 242 0.83 27.00 -9.04
C SER A 242 0.31 28.15 -8.19
N SER A 243 -1.02 28.28 -8.07
CA SER A 243 -1.65 29.34 -7.27
C SER A 243 -1.33 29.22 -5.78
N PHE A 244 -1.24 28.00 -5.25
CA PHE A 244 -0.85 27.77 -3.87
C PHE A 244 0.62 28.13 -3.63
N TRP A 245 1.54 27.56 -4.43
CA TRP A 245 2.97 27.69 -4.19
C TRP A 245 3.53 29.07 -4.54
N SER A 246 2.97 29.77 -5.52
CA SER A 246 3.37 31.13 -5.87
C SER A 246 3.04 32.18 -4.81
N GLN A 247 2.33 31.82 -3.73
CA GLN A 247 2.14 32.67 -2.55
C GLN A 247 3.39 32.72 -1.65
N PHE A 248 4.32 31.78 -1.82
CA PHE A 248 5.53 31.67 -1.02
C PHE A 248 6.76 32.07 -1.86
N PRO A 249 7.78 32.69 -1.25
CA PRO A 249 9.03 32.98 -1.94
C PRO A 249 9.77 31.68 -2.27
N GLY A 250 10.16 31.51 -3.53
CA GLY A 250 10.90 30.33 -3.98
C GLY A 250 11.17 30.35 -5.48
N ASN A 251 12.13 29.53 -5.91
CA ASN A 251 12.34 29.25 -7.33
C ASN A 251 11.55 27.99 -7.67
N TYR A 252 10.45 28.15 -8.41
CA TYR A 252 9.57 27.05 -8.79
C TYR A 252 9.74 26.68 -10.27
N GLU A 253 9.47 25.43 -10.61
CA GLU A 253 9.52 24.93 -11.98
C GLU A 253 8.19 24.25 -12.34
N HIS A 254 7.05 24.93 -12.10
CA HIS A 254 5.69 24.34 -12.10
C HIS A 254 5.34 23.46 -13.32
N TRP A 255 6.01 23.65 -14.45
CA TRP A 255 5.93 22.76 -15.61
C TRP A 255 6.30 21.30 -15.29
N ARG A 256 7.16 21.06 -14.29
CA ARG A 256 7.51 19.72 -13.78
C ARG A 256 6.31 19.02 -13.15
N PHE A 257 5.44 19.77 -12.46
CA PHE A 257 4.18 19.22 -11.95
C PHE A 257 3.30 18.71 -13.09
N ALA A 258 3.16 19.48 -14.16
CA ALA A 258 2.37 19.08 -15.33
C ALA A 258 2.92 17.80 -16.00
N ASP A 259 4.25 17.71 -16.12
CA ASP A 259 4.94 16.51 -16.63
C ASP A 259 4.68 15.30 -15.73
N GLY A 260 4.86 15.46 -14.42
CA GLY A 260 4.62 14.41 -13.43
C GLY A 260 3.18 13.92 -13.45
N PHE A 261 2.22 14.84 -13.46
CA PHE A 261 0.80 14.51 -13.55
C PHE A 261 0.48 13.68 -14.77
N THR A 262 1.00 14.07 -15.93
CA THR A 262 0.78 13.34 -17.17
C THR A 262 1.36 11.92 -17.09
N GLU A 263 2.58 11.77 -16.57
CA GLU A 263 3.23 10.46 -16.44
C GLU A 263 2.54 9.55 -15.41
N GLY A 264 2.13 10.11 -14.26
CA GLY A 264 1.36 9.37 -13.25
C GLY A 264 0.01 8.89 -13.76
N TRP A 265 -0.68 9.71 -14.56
CA TRP A 265 -1.93 9.32 -15.20
C TRP A 265 -1.74 8.17 -16.18
N GLU A 266 -0.75 8.27 -17.08
CA GLU A 266 -0.51 7.23 -18.08
C GLU A 266 -0.04 5.92 -17.44
N ASP A 267 0.80 5.98 -16.42
CA ASP A 267 1.22 4.80 -15.68
C ASP A 267 0.03 4.12 -15.00
N ALA A 268 -0.84 4.86 -14.31
CA ALA A 268 -2.05 4.29 -13.71
C ALA A 268 -2.94 3.61 -14.77
N TRP A 269 -3.10 4.24 -15.94
CA TRP A 269 -3.86 3.63 -17.03
C TRP A 269 -3.24 2.35 -17.57
N GLN A 270 -1.92 2.21 -17.61
CA GLN A 270 -1.30 0.95 -18.04
C GLN A 270 -1.77 -0.23 -17.15
N PHE A 271 -1.84 -0.03 -15.83
CA PHE A 271 -2.35 -1.07 -14.92
C PHE A 271 -3.82 -1.40 -15.19
N PHE A 272 -4.65 -0.39 -15.37
CA PHE A 272 -6.07 -0.60 -15.64
C PHE A 272 -6.31 -1.32 -16.98
N PHE A 273 -5.61 -0.90 -18.04
CA PHE A 273 -5.79 -1.42 -19.39
C PHE A 273 -5.21 -2.83 -19.57
N ILE A 274 -4.04 -3.11 -19.02
CA ILE A 274 -3.43 -4.46 -19.12
C ILE A 274 -4.31 -5.48 -18.37
N SER A 275 -4.79 -5.12 -17.18
CA SER A 275 -5.63 -6.02 -16.38
C SER A 275 -6.98 -6.28 -17.02
N SER A 276 -7.60 -5.28 -17.66
CA SER A 276 -8.88 -5.44 -18.35
C SER A 276 -8.83 -6.43 -19.52
N HIS A 277 -7.66 -6.63 -20.13
CA HIS A 277 -7.46 -7.54 -21.26
C HIS A 277 -6.92 -8.93 -20.86
N THR A 278 -6.44 -9.09 -19.63
CA THR A 278 -5.77 -10.32 -19.18
C THR A 278 -6.50 -11.05 -18.07
N GLN A 279 -7.40 -10.38 -17.32
CA GLN A 279 -8.09 -10.98 -16.18
C GLN A 279 -9.47 -11.54 -16.55
N ARG A 280 -9.76 -12.76 -16.09
CA ARG A 280 -10.97 -13.54 -16.44
C ARG A 280 -12.27 -13.10 -15.75
N ALA A 281 -12.32 -11.98 -15.02
CA ALA A 281 -13.48 -11.67 -14.17
C ALA A 281 -13.81 -10.17 -13.98
N GLY A 282 -13.34 -9.29 -14.87
CA GLY A 282 -13.66 -7.85 -14.83
C GLY A 282 -13.01 -7.09 -13.65
N PHE A 283 -12.12 -7.74 -12.90
CA PHE A 283 -11.26 -7.10 -11.91
C PHE A 283 -10.19 -6.27 -12.60
N ILE A 284 -9.85 -5.15 -11.98
CA ILE A 284 -8.89 -4.19 -12.48
C ILE A 284 -7.75 -4.07 -11.48
N SER A 285 -6.52 -4.23 -11.98
CA SER A 285 -5.32 -3.95 -11.22
C SER A 285 -5.11 -2.44 -11.16
N GLU A 286 -4.81 -1.95 -9.97
CA GLU A 286 -4.44 -0.56 -9.74
C GLU A 286 -2.92 -0.43 -9.57
N LEU A 287 -2.39 0.78 -9.79
CA LEU A 287 -1.00 1.09 -9.48
C LEU A 287 -0.81 1.10 -7.96
N GLY A 288 -0.24 0.03 -7.43
CA GLY A 288 0.23 -0.09 -6.04
C GLY A 288 1.63 0.49 -5.85
N PHE A 289 2.17 0.43 -4.62
CA PHE A 289 3.53 0.89 -4.30
C PHE A 289 3.87 2.28 -4.87
N LYS A 290 2.94 3.23 -4.74
CA LYS A 290 3.00 4.57 -5.37
C LYS A 290 4.31 5.30 -5.06
N GLY A 291 4.79 5.27 -3.82
CA GLY A 291 6.06 5.89 -3.42
C GLY A 291 7.28 5.33 -4.17
N PRO A 292 7.58 4.02 -4.05
CA PRO A 292 8.64 3.39 -4.82
C PRO A 292 8.55 3.68 -6.32
N TRP A 293 7.34 3.63 -6.87
CA TRP A 293 7.11 3.87 -8.28
C TRP A 293 7.39 5.33 -8.69
N ALA A 294 6.87 6.30 -7.94
CA ALA A 294 7.11 7.73 -8.16
C ALA A 294 8.61 8.07 -8.05
N LYS A 295 9.33 7.49 -7.08
CA LYS A 295 10.79 7.68 -6.96
C LYS A 295 11.54 7.08 -8.14
N ARG A 296 11.16 5.90 -8.62
CA ARG A 296 11.76 5.31 -9.82
C ARG A 296 11.58 6.24 -11.03
N ARG A 297 10.36 6.72 -11.27
CA ARG A 297 10.06 7.66 -12.35
C ARG A 297 10.80 8.97 -12.21
N SER A 298 10.93 9.48 -10.99
CA SER A 298 11.70 10.69 -10.72
C SER A 298 13.18 10.53 -11.06
N GLN A 299 13.79 9.37 -10.80
CA GLN A 299 15.19 9.12 -11.22
C GLN A 299 15.33 9.08 -12.75
N GLU A 300 14.40 8.44 -13.45
CA GLU A 300 14.35 8.44 -14.91
C GLU A 300 14.17 9.87 -15.47
N TYR A 301 13.32 10.67 -14.82
CA TYR A 301 13.03 12.05 -15.17
C TYR A 301 14.23 12.99 -14.96
N ILE A 302 14.92 12.87 -13.81
CA ILE A 302 16.14 13.64 -13.49
C ILE A 302 17.20 13.45 -14.58
N SER A 303 17.38 12.21 -15.06
CA SER A 303 18.36 11.92 -16.12
C SER A 303 18.08 12.65 -17.44
N LYS A 304 16.81 13.04 -17.68
CA LYS A 304 16.35 13.70 -18.91
C LYS A 304 16.25 15.22 -18.78
N LYS A 305 15.79 15.72 -17.62
CA LYS A 305 15.42 17.14 -17.43
C LYS A 305 16.10 17.81 -16.24
N GLY A 306 17.10 17.17 -15.64
CA GLY A 306 17.85 17.70 -14.50
C GLY A 306 17.12 17.58 -13.16
N SER A 307 17.84 17.87 -12.08
CA SER A 307 17.43 17.62 -10.69
C SER A 307 16.82 18.82 -9.95
N GLY A 308 16.55 19.93 -10.64
CA GLY A 308 15.82 21.05 -10.06
C GLY A 308 14.39 20.64 -9.68
N ASN A 309 13.92 21.10 -8.51
CA ASN A 309 12.52 21.01 -8.03
C ASN A 309 11.79 19.70 -8.35
N VAL A 310 12.46 18.55 -8.20
CA VAL A 310 11.89 17.23 -8.53
C VAL A 310 10.64 16.91 -7.69
N TRP A 311 10.53 17.51 -6.51
CA TRP A 311 9.34 17.38 -5.65
C TRP A 311 8.06 17.86 -6.37
N GLU A 312 8.14 18.83 -7.28
CA GLU A 312 6.97 19.29 -8.05
C GLU A 312 6.51 18.21 -9.03
N TYR A 313 7.46 17.51 -9.67
CA TYR A 313 7.19 16.34 -10.50
C TYR A 313 6.57 15.20 -9.69
N GLU A 314 7.14 14.88 -8.52
CA GLU A 314 6.61 13.83 -7.64
C GLU A 314 5.19 14.16 -7.17
N HIS A 315 4.94 15.43 -6.81
CA HIS A 315 3.61 15.89 -6.42
C HIS A 315 2.60 15.78 -7.59
N GLY A 316 3.01 16.20 -8.78
CA GLY A 316 2.21 16.02 -10.00
C GLY A 316 1.90 14.55 -10.24
N PHE A 317 2.91 13.67 -10.16
CA PHE A 317 2.77 12.23 -10.35
C PHE A 317 1.69 11.62 -9.46
N SER A 318 1.74 11.87 -8.15
CA SER A 318 0.76 11.32 -7.21
C SER A 318 -0.66 11.84 -7.47
N GLN A 319 -0.81 13.11 -7.89
CA GLN A 319 -2.11 13.65 -8.30
C GLN A 319 -2.60 13.06 -9.62
N GLY A 320 -1.71 12.82 -10.58
CA GLY A 320 -2.03 12.17 -11.86
C GLY A 320 -2.56 10.76 -11.68
N VAL A 321 -1.90 9.95 -10.82
CA VAL A 321 -2.34 8.59 -10.46
C VAL A 321 -3.75 8.62 -9.85
N SER A 322 -3.99 9.54 -8.92
CA SER A 322 -5.28 9.66 -8.23
C SER A 322 -6.40 10.10 -9.18
N SER A 323 -6.12 11.09 -10.04
CA SER A 323 -7.08 11.60 -11.02
C SER A 323 -7.42 10.56 -12.10
N ALA A 324 -6.44 9.75 -12.53
CA ALA A 324 -6.68 8.66 -13.47
C ALA A 324 -7.62 7.60 -12.88
N ARG A 325 -7.46 7.28 -11.58
CA ARG A 325 -8.36 6.36 -10.87
C ARG A 325 -9.80 6.92 -10.81
N GLU A 326 -9.96 8.20 -10.49
CA GLU A 326 -11.28 8.84 -10.45
C GLU A 326 -11.96 8.86 -11.83
N ASP A 327 -11.21 9.18 -12.89
CA ASP A 327 -11.70 9.08 -14.27
C ASP A 327 -12.12 7.65 -14.62
N PHE A 328 -11.27 6.67 -14.28
CA PHE A 328 -11.54 5.27 -14.54
C PHE A 328 -12.83 4.81 -13.85
N VAL A 329 -12.97 5.07 -12.54
CA VAL A 329 -14.14 4.69 -11.75
C VAL A 329 -15.42 5.29 -12.36
N ARG A 330 -15.41 6.58 -12.68
CA ARG A 330 -16.56 7.26 -13.30
C ARG A 330 -16.91 6.71 -14.67
N THR A 331 -15.92 6.25 -15.42
CA THR A 331 -16.08 5.83 -16.82
C THR A 331 -16.42 4.35 -16.95
N TYR A 332 -15.92 3.48 -16.09
CA TYR A 332 -15.97 2.02 -16.28
C TYR A 332 -16.54 1.20 -15.13
N CYS A 333 -16.65 1.76 -13.93
CA CYS A 333 -17.15 1.07 -12.73
C CYS A 333 -18.63 1.37 -12.47
#